data_AF-A0A6M1ZQ64-F1
#
_entry.id   AF-A0A6M1ZQ64-F1
#
_cell.length_a   1.000
_cell.length_b   1.000
_cell.length_c   1.000
_cell.angle_alpha   90.00
_cell.angle_beta   90.00
_cell.angle_gamma   90.00
#
_symmetry.space_group_name_H-M   'P 1'
#
loop_
_entity.id
_entity.type
_entity.pdbx_description
1 polymer ?
#
loop_
_entity_poly.entity_id
_entity_poly.type
_entity_poly.pdbx_seq_one_letter_code
_entity_poly.pdbx_strand_id
1 'polypeptide(L)'
;MKLSFQEHHLYQILKRFDIQHLPMDLFLSVYFRSHKSLGANDRRFIAETVYGMVRWRSLLDHLADRTPSWESKYAIYKGFQPNNYIYVNSIPTHIRVSFPETLFSSLTNQYGEEKAMRLCQICNTPAPTTVRINPLKTTR
;
A
#
# COMPACT_ATOMS: atom_id res chain seq x y z
N MET A 1 -21.43 8.38 -11.91
CA MET A 1 -20.50 9.44 -11.46
C MET A 1 -19.31 9.44 -12.41
N LYS A 2 -18.91 10.60 -12.98
CA LYS A 2 -17.80 10.68 -13.95
C LYS A 2 -16.48 10.50 -13.19
N LEU A 3 -15.69 9.49 -13.56
CA LEU A 3 -14.37 9.27 -12.96
C LEU A 3 -13.44 10.43 -13.28
N SER A 4 -12.65 10.86 -12.29
CA SER A 4 -11.58 11.81 -12.55
C SER A 4 -10.49 11.18 -13.43
N PHE A 5 -9.69 12.02 -14.09
CA PHE A 5 -8.56 11.54 -14.90
C PHE A 5 -7.60 10.67 -14.08
N GLN A 6 -7.34 11.05 -12.83
CA GLN A 6 -6.49 10.29 -11.91
C GLN A 6 -7.12 8.96 -11.50
N GLU A 7 -8.42 8.96 -11.16
CA GLU A 7 -9.16 7.75 -10.77
C GLU A 7 -9.23 6.74 -11.91
N HIS A 8 -9.39 7.22 -13.15
CA HIS A 8 -9.38 6.35 -14.33
C HIS A 8 -8.07 5.56 -14.44
N HIS A 9 -6.92 6.24 -14.36
CA HIS A 9 -5.61 5.60 -14.42
C HIS A 9 -5.33 4.74 -13.19
N LEU A 10 -5.72 5.19 -11.98
CA LEU A 10 -5.61 4.42 -10.75
C LEU A 10 -6.28 3.05 -10.87
N TYR A 11 -7.54 3.00 -11.32
CA TYR A 11 -8.25 1.74 -11.47
C TYR A 11 -7.67 0.83 -12.55
N GLN A 12 -7.17 1.39 -13.65
CA GLN A 12 -6.47 0.58 -14.65
C GLN A 12 -5.21 -0.08 -14.06
N ILE A 13 -4.43 0.66 -13.27
CA ILE A 13 -3.22 0.15 -12.62
C ILE A 13 -3.59 -0.95 -11.63
N LEU A 14 -4.56 -0.71 -10.74
CA LEU A 14 -4.97 -1.67 -9.71
C LEU A 14 -5.54 -2.97 -10.31
N LYS A 15 -6.38 -2.87 -11.35
CA LYS A 15 -6.93 -4.06 -12.05
C LYS A 15 -5.83 -4.88 -12.74
N ARG A 16 -4.83 -4.22 -13.32
CA ARG A 16 -3.68 -4.90 -13.93
C ARG A 16 -2.72 -5.46 -12.89
N PHE A 17 -2.65 -4.86 -11.71
CA PHE A 17 -1.74 -5.29 -10.65
C PHE A 17 -2.01 -6.72 -10.17
N ASP A 18 -3.27 -7.16 -10.12
CA ASP A 18 -3.61 -8.52 -9.69
C ASP A 18 -3.16 -9.62 -10.67
N ILE A 19 -2.85 -9.26 -11.93
CA ILE A 19 -2.53 -10.23 -13.00
C ILE A 19 -1.04 -10.19 -13.36
N GLN A 20 -0.39 -9.05 -13.16
CA GLN A 20 1.02 -8.85 -13.51
C GLN A 20 1.97 -9.45 -12.47
N HIS A 21 3.22 -9.73 -12.85
CA HIS A 21 4.23 -10.35 -11.98
C HIS A 21 5.45 -9.46 -11.68
N LEU A 22 5.47 -8.23 -12.19
CA LEU A 22 6.56 -7.29 -11.92
C LEU A 22 6.45 -6.75 -10.48
N PRO A 23 7.60 -6.34 -9.90
CA PRO A 23 7.61 -5.48 -8.72
C PRO A 23 6.80 -4.20 -8.94
N MET A 24 6.15 -3.70 -7.88
CA MET A 24 5.25 -2.55 -7.94
C MET A 24 5.90 -1.29 -8.55
N ASP A 25 7.11 -0.97 -8.13
CA ASP A 25 7.88 0.18 -8.57
C ASP A 25 8.19 0.12 -10.06
N LEU A 26 8.63 -1.04 -10.56
CA LEU A 26 8.90 -1.26 -11.97
C LEU A 26 7.62 -1.20 -12.79
N PHE A 27 6.55 -1.83 -12.30
CA PHE A 27 5.23 -1.80 -12.94
C PHE A 27 4.71 -0.37 -13.13
N LEU A 28 4.73 0.44 -12.06
CA LEU A 28 4.32 1.85 -12.11
C LEU A 28 5.21 2.66 -13.06
N SER A 29 6.52 2.44 -13.04
CA SER A 29 7.47 3.11 -13.94
C SER A 29 7.16 2.84 -15.41
N VAL A 30 6.92 1.56 -15.76
CA VAL A 30 6.53 1.16 -17.12
C VAL A 30 5.20 1.81 -17.51
N TYR A 31 4.20 1.75 -16.63
CA TYR A 31 2.88 2.36 -16.88
C TYR A 31 2.97 3.86 -17.12
N PHE A 32 3.72 4.60 -16.31
CA PHE A 32 3.87 6.05 -16.47
C PHE A 32 4.67 6.44 -17.71
N ARG A 33 5.65 5.64 -18.14
CA ARG A 33 6.39 5.88 -19.38
C ARG A 33 5.52 5.70 -20.63
N SER A 34 4.59 4.74 -20.61
CA SER A 34 3.66 4.53 -21.73
C SER A 34 2.53 5.59 -21.77
N HIS A 35 2.24 6.27 -20.65
CA HIS A 35 1.18 7.28 -20.55
C HIS A 35 1.76 8.68 -20.31
N LYS A 36 2.30 9.28 -21.37
CA LYS A 36 2.95 10.60 -21.32
C LYS A 36 2.03 11.75 -20.88
N SER A 37 0.71 11.57 -20.97
CA SER A 37 -0.30 12.53 -20.50
C SER A 37 -0.32 12.70 -18.98
N LEU A 38 0.20 11.74 -18.20
CA LEU A 38 0.27 11.84 -16.76
C LEU A 38 1.39 12.80 -16.35
N GLY A 39 1.02 13.93 -15.75
CA GLY A 39 1.94 14.92 -15.21
C GLY A 39 2.58 14.47 -13.89
N ALA A 40 3.51 15.26 -13.37
CA ALA A 40 4.21 14.95 -12.11
C ALA A 40 3.24 14.80 -10.92
N ASN A 41 2.25 15.69 -10.81
CA ASN A 41 1.25 15.66 -9.75
C ASN A 41 0.36 14.41 -9.84
N ASP A 42 -0.10 14.04 -11.05
CA ASP A 42 -0.91 12.85 -11.25
C ASP A 42 -0.14 11.58 -10.89
N ARG A 43 1.13 11.48 -11.33
CA ARG A 43 1.99 10.34 -11.00
C ARG A 43 2.21 10.20 -9.50
N ARG A 44 2.45 11.32 -8.80
CA ARG A 44 2.59 11.33 -7.33
C ARG A 44 1.32 10.83 -6.67
N PHE A 45 0.18 11.43 -6.99
CA PHE A 45 -1.13 11.05 -6.44
C PHE A 45 -1.42 9.55 -6.66
N ILE A 46 -1.24 9.07 -7.88
CA ILE A 46 -1.49 7.67 -8.24
C ILE A 46 -0.54 6.75 -7.47
N ALA A 47 0.76 7.03 -7.47
CA ALA A 47 1.75 6.19 -6.81
C ALA A 47 1.49 6.11 -5.29
N GLU A 48 1.29 7.25 -4.62
CA GLU A 48 0.99 7.30 -3.19
C GLU A 48 -0.27 6.49 -2.84
N THR A 49 -1.32 6.65 -3.66
CA THR A 49 -2.58 5.93 -3.47
C THR A 49 -2.41 4.43 -3.67
N VAL A 50 -1.75 4.00 -4.74
CA VAL A 50 -1.50 2.57 -5.02
C VAL A 50 -0.70 1.93 -3.90
N TYR A 51 0.43 2.53 -3.49
CA TYR A 51 1.25 1.99 -2.40
C TYR A 51 0.47 1.93 -1.08
N GLY A 52 -0.30 2.97 -0.76
CA GLY A 52 -1.12 2.98 0.45
C GLY A 52 -2.20 1.91 0.45
N MET A 53 -2.92 1.73 -0.66
CA MET A 53 -3.96 0.71 -0.80
C MET A 53 -3.39 -0.71 -0.76
N VAL A 54 -2.28 -0.97 -1.45
CA VAL A 54 -1.65 -2.31 -1.47
C VAL A 54 -1.11 -2.69 -0.10
N ARG A 55 -0.48 -1.74 0.59
CA ARG A 55 0.04 -1.91 1.95
C ARG A 55 -1.06 -2.23 2.95
N TRP A 56 -2.21 -1.57 2.85
CA TRP A 56 -3.37 -1.79 3.71
C TRP A 56 -4.39 -2.77 3.11
N ARG A 57 -4.01 -3.56 2.09
CA ARG A 57 -4.93 -4.41 1.32
C ARG A 57 -5.73 -5.36 2.21
N SER A 58 -5.08 -6.06 3.15
CA SER A 58 -5.77 -7.05 3.98
C SER A 58 -6.81 -6.41 4.91
N LEU A 59 -6.52 -5.23 5.46
CA LEU A 59 -7.49 -4.52 6.28
C LEU A 59 -8.63 -3.96 5.43
N LEU A 60 -8.32 -3.37 4.27
CA LEU A 60 -9.33 -2.88 3.33
C LEU A 60 -10.22 -4.00 2.81
N ASP A 61 -9.67 -5.19 2.58
CA ASP A 61 -10.40 -6.39 2.16
C ASP A 61 -11.33 -6.91 3.26
N HIS A 62 -10.97 -6.73 4.53
CA HIS A 62 -11.81 -7.09 5.66
C HIS A 62 -12.94 -6.06 5.90
N LEU A 63 -12.66 -4.78 5.65
CA LEU A 63 -13.63 -3.69 5.79
C LEU A 63 -14.58 -3.60 4.59
N ALA A 64 -14.12 -3.99 3.40
CA ALA A 64 -14.96 -4.17 2.24
C ALA A 64 -15.73 -5.50 2.39
N ASP A 65 -17.06 -5.45 2.30
CA ASP A 65 -17.93 -6.62 2.42
C ASP A 65 -17.56 -7.77 1.44
N ARG A 66 -18.34 -8.86 1.47
CA ARG A 66 -18.11 -10.19 0.86
C ARG A 66 -17.47 -10.26 -0.54
N THR A 67 -17.56 -9.24 -1.38
CA THR A 67 -16.91 -9.17 -2.71
C THR A 67 -16.10 -7.88 -2.87
N PRO A 68 -14.85 -7.86 -2.39
CA PRO A 68 -14.06 -6.63 -2.34
C PRO A 68 -13.48 -6.29 -3.72
N SER A 69 -14.01 -5.25 -4.37
CA SER A 69 -13.46 -4.69 -5.61
C SER A 69 -12.45 -3.57 -5.31
N TRP A 70 -11.62 -3.20 -6.29
CA TRP A 70 -10.71 -2.06 -6.11
C TRP A 70 -11.47 -0.75 -5.91
N GLU A 71 -12.64 -0.61 -6.53
CA GLU A 71 -13.52 0.53 -6.38
C GLU A 71 -14.10 0.63 -4.96
N SER A 72 -14.55 -0.49 -4.36
CA SER A 72 -15.06 -0.49 -2.98
C SER A 72 -13.94 -0.22 -1.96
N LYS A 73 -12.76 -0.83 -2.16
CA LYS A 73 -11.57 -0.56 -1.33
C LYS A 73 -11.15 0.91 -1.40
N TYR A 74 -11.14 1.50 -2.60
CA TYR A 74 -10.77 2.91 -2.77
C TYR A 74 -11.79 3.86 -2.12
N ALA A 75 -13.08 3.53 -2.18
CA ALA A 75 -14.11 4.31 -1.51
C ALA A 75 -13.87 4.40 0.01
N ILE A 76 -13.49 3.27 0.64
CA ILE A 76 -13.07 3.22 2.05
C ILE A 76 -11.76 3.98 2.26
N TYR A 77 -10.78 3.77 1.37
CA TYR A 77 -9.44 4.35 1.47
C TYR A 77 -9.43 5.89 1.50
N LYS A 78 -10.36 6.56 0.79
CA LYS A 78 -10.42 8.04 0.76
C LYS A 78 -10.59 8.70 2.14
N GLY A 79 -11.21 8.02 3.10
CA GLY A 79 -11.37 8.49 4.48
C GLY A 79 -10.63 7.62 5.50
N PHE A 80 -9.73 6.75 5.03
CA PHE A 80 -9.17 5.68 5.84
C PHE A 80 -8.09 6.20 6.79
N GLN A 81 -8.28 5.89 8.07
CA GLN A 81 -7.35 6.18 9.14
C GLN A 81 -7.01 4.87 9.87
N PRO A 82 -5.82 4.28 9.63
CA PRO A 82 -5.47 2.98 10.19
C PRO A 82 -5.52 2.94 11.72
N ASN A 83 -5.16 4.06 12.37
CA ASN A 83 -5.12 4.17 13.83
C ASN A 83 -6.46 3.84 14.51
N ASN A 84 -7.58 4.02 13.81
CA ASN A 84 -8.91 3.74 14.33
C ASN A 84 -9.19 2.23 14.48
N TYR A 85 -8.42 1.38 13.80
CA TYR A 85 -8.65 -0.07 13.74
C TYR A 85 -7.64 -0.89 14.56
N ILE A 86 -6.54 -0.28 15.02
CA ILE A 86 -5.43 -0.97 15.70
C ILE A 86 -5.89 -1.71 16.97
N TYR A 87 -6.83 -1.13 17.71
CA TYR A 87 -7.30 -1.66 19.00
C TYR A 87 -8.69 -2.32 18.93
N VAL A 88 -9.23 -2.50 17.72
CA VAL A 88 -10.59 -3.04 17.53
C VAL A 88 -10.58 -4.56 17.67
N ASN A 89 -11.14 -5.06 18.78
CA ASN A 89 -11.11 -6.49 19.13
C ASN A 89 -11.90 -7.41 18.19
N SER A 90 -12.85 -6.87 17.41
CA SER A 90 -13.60 -7.66 16.42
C SER A 90 -12.75 -8.07 15.21
N ILE A 91 -11.62 -7.41 14.97
CA ILE A 91 -10.73 -7.69 13.84
C ILE A 91 -9.55 -8.53 14.33
N PRO A 92 -9.12 -9.60 13.64
CA PRO A 92 -7.90 -10.33 13.97
C PRO A 92 -6.66 -9.43 13.93
N THR A 93 -5.70 -9.65 14.84
CA THR A 93 -4.52 -8.78 15.02
C THR A 93 -3.68 -8.62 13.76
N HIS A 94 -3.41 -9.72 13.04
CA HIS A 94 -2.66 -9.66 11.77
C HIS A 94 -3.38 -8.83 10.69
N ILE A 95 -4.72 -8.82 10.67
CA ILE A 95 -5.52 -8.01 9.74
C ILE A 95 -5.48 -6.54 10.14
N ARG A 96 -5.51 -6.22 11.45
CA ARG A 96 -5.42 -4.83 11.94
C ARG A 96 -4.15 -4.12 11.46
N VAL A 97 -3.07 -4.87 11.29
CA VAL A 97 -1.82 -4.37 10.73
C VAL A 97 -1.63 -4.72 9.26
N SER A 98 -2.61 -5.33 8.59
CA SER A 98 -2.55 -5.70 7.17
C SER A 98 -1.34 -6.60 6.80
N PHE A 99 -1.02 -7.56 7.66
CA PHE A 99 0.00 -8.58 7.42
C PHE A 99 -0.62 -9.97 7.20
N PRO A 100 0.04 -10.85 6.41
CA PRO A 100 -0.31 -12.27 6.35
C PRO A 100 -0.19 -12.92 7.72
N GLU A 101 -1.15 -13.80 8.04
CA GLU A 101 -1.21 -14.50 9.33
C GLU A 101 0.10 -15.25 9.65
N THR A 102 0.60 -16.03 8.70
CA THR A 102 1.82 -16.84 8.87
C THR A 102 3.06 -16.01 9.22
N LEU A 103 3.20 -14.85 8.59
CA LEU A 103 4.31 -13.93 8.85
C LEU A 103 4.14 -13.25 10.20
N PHE A 104 2.92 -12.81 10.52
CA PHE A 104 2.63 -12.19 11.81
C PHE A 104 2.86 -13.16 12.98
N SER A 105 2.40 -14.41 12.88
CA SER A 105 2.65 -15.45 13.89
C SER A 105 4.15 -15.70 14.07
N SER A 106 4.92 -15.71 12.98
CA SER A 106 6.38 -15.87 13.04
C SER A 106 7.06 -14.72 13.80
N LEU A 107 6.61 -13.48 13.58
CA LEU A 107 7.11 -12.30 14.29
C LEU A 107 6.74 -12.34 15.77
N THR A 108 5.49 -12.70 16.09
CA THR A 108 5.01 -12.82 17.47
C THR A 108 5.78 -13.89 18.24
N ASN A 109 6.09 -15.03 17.62
CA ASN A 109 6.88 -16.09 18.25
C ASN A 109 8.33 -15.65 18.57
N GLN A 110 8.92 -14.76 17.77
CA GLN A 110 10.30 -14.31 17.97
C GLN A 110 10.43 -13.09 18.89
N TYR A 111 9.52 -12.13 18.77
CA TYR A 111 9.65 -10.82 19.42
C TYR A 111 8.56 -10.52 20.45
N GLY A 112 7.53 -11.36 20.55
CA GLY A 112 6.31 -11.09 21.31
C GLY A 112 5.34 -10.20 20.54
N GLU A 113 4.08 -10.22 20.98
CA GLU A 113 2.97 -9.57 20.26
C GLU A 113 3.12 -8.05 20.15
N GLU A 114 3.50 -7.37 21.24
CA GLU A 114 3.64 -5.90 21.26
C GLU A 114 4.69 -5.40 20.26
N LYS A 115 5.87 -6.06 20.23
CA LYS A 115 6.95 -5.69 19.31
C LYS A 115 6.61 -6.06 17.87
N ALA A 116 5.97 -7.21 17.65
CA ALA A 116 5.50 -7.62 16.32
C ALA A 116 4.51 -6.60 15.74
N MET A 117 3.52 -6.19 16.54
CA MET A 117 2.55 -5.15 16.18
C MET A 117 3.24 -3.83 15.81
N ARG A 118 4.19 -3.37 16.65
CA ARG A 118 4.93 -2.14 16.39
C ARG A 118 5.76 -2.21 15.10
N LEU A 119 6.41 -3.35 14.84
CA LEU A 119 7.20 -3.54 13.61
C LEU A 119 6.30 -3.50 12.38
N CYS A 120 5.17 -4.20 12.40
CA CYS A 120 4.20 -4.19 11.31
C CYS A 120 3.63 -2.77 11.07
N GLN A 121 3.36 -2.01 12.12
CA GLN A 121 2.92 -0.61 12.00
C GLN A 121 3.98 0.26 11.31
N ILE A 122 5.26 0.11 11.65
CA ILE A 122 6.36 0.84 11.02
C ILE A 122 6.46 0.46 9.54
N CYS A 123 6.39 -0.82 9.19
CA CYS A 123 6.35 -1.27 7.80
C CYS A 123 5.19 -0.66 7.00
N ASN A 124 4.10 -0.27 7.68
CA ASN A 124 2.97 0.38 7.06
C ASN A 124 3.09 1.91 6.94
N THR A 125 4.22 2.48 7.32
CA THR A 125 4.52 3.90 7.08
C THR A 125 5.28 4.07 5.77
N PRO A 126 5.23 5.26 5.14
CA PRO A 126 6.10 5.55 3.99
C PRO A 126 7.57 5.39 4.36
N ALA A 127 8.33 4.64 3.55
CA ALA A 127 9.75 4.45 3.78
C ALA A 127 10.52 5.78 3.58
N PRO A 128 11.50 6.10 4.44
CA PRO A 128 12.32 7.29 4.28
C PRO A 128 13.23 7.17 3.04
N THR A 129 13.39 8.28 2.31
CA THR A 129 14.32 8.34 1.17
C THR A 129 15.75 8.19 1.68
N THR A 130 16.41 7.11 1.27
CA THR A 130 17.80 6.83 1.65
C THR A 130 18.67 6.88 0.40
N VAL A 131 19.75 7.66 0.43
CA VAL A 131 20.73 7.77 -0.67
C VAL A 131 22.09 7.36 -0.14
N ARG A 132 22.83 6.57 -0.92
CA ARG A 132 24.22 6.20 -0.62
C ARG A 132 25.17 6.96 -1.54
N ILE A 133 26.11 7.70 -0.96
CA ILE A 133 27.15 8.38 -1.73
C ILE A 133 28.13 7.35 -2.30
N ASN A 134 28.67 7.64 -3.49
CA ASN A 134 29.83 6.95 -3.99
C ASN A 134 31.10 7.74 -3.58
N PRO A 135 31.86 7.28 -2.58
CA PRO A 135 33.02 8.02 -2.07
C PRO A 135 34.15 8.16 -3.09
N LEU A 136 34.17 7.33 -4.14
CA LEU A 136 35.14 7.46 -5.24
C LEU A 136 34.88 8.69 -6.12
N LYS A 137 33.67 9.25 -6.06
CA LYS A 137 33.25 10.36 -6.93
C LYS A 137 32.95 11.65 -6.18
N THR A 138 32.50 11.57 -4.93
CA THR A 138 32.10 12.75 -4.16
C THR A 138 32.10 12.47 -2.66
N THR A 139 32.16 13.53 -1.87
CA THR A 139 32.00 13.51 -0.41
C THR A 139 30.68 14.17 -0.03
N ARG A 140 29.91 13.49 0.83
CA ARG A 140 28.62 13.87 1.46
C ARG A 140 27.61 14.63 0.59
#